data_AF-A0A235F5T5-F1
#
_entry.id   AF-A0A235F5T5-F1
#
_cell.length_a   1.000
_cell.length_b   1.000
_cell.length_c   1.000
_cell.angle_alpha   90.00
_cell.angle_beta   90.00
_cell.angle_gamma   90.00
#
_symmetry.space_group_name_H-M   'P 1'
#
loop_
_entity.id
_entity.type
_entity.pdbx_description
1 polymer ?
#
loop_
_entity_poly.entity_id
_entity_poly.type
_entity_poly.pdbx_seq_one_letter_code
_entity_poly.pdbx_strand_id
1 'polypeptide(L)'
;MKNIYLALLLLIMSAVGCSQKEDNELKWHSTKQAAINAGLKEDDLSSESILDEVTQDGETFILYSMKLEEHNIVFIANVVEKDGKYAWYRSEAGTGVNNVSQVVGETSTYSKKKYKVYLGIAEELKGPITLDGGGSVMPTVKKGIYYYIEPITK
;
A
#
# COMPACT_ATOMS: atom_id res chain seq x y z
N MET A 1 47.70 -2.36 -41.36
CA MET A 1 47.26 -2.12 -39.96
C MET A 1 45.82 -1.58 -39.93
N LYS A 2 44.83 -2.31 -40.47
CA LYS A 2 43.45 -1.80 -40.60
C LYS A 2 42.37 -2.78 -40.09
N ASN A 3 42.77 -3.99 -39.67
CA ASN A 3 41.84 -5.06 -39.31
C ASN A 3 41.80 -5.37 -37.80
N ILE A 4 42.55 -4.61 -36.98
CA ILE A 4 42.56 -4.77 -35.51
C ILE A 4 41.44 -3.98 -34.83
N TYR A 5 40.99 -2.88 -35.43
CA TYR A 5 39.92 -2.04 -34.87
C TYR A 5 38.53 -2.69 -34.92
N LEU A 6 38.33 -3.71 -35.77
CA LEU A 6 37.04 -4.40 -35.89
C LEU A 6 36.82 -5.43 -34.77
N ALA A 7 37.89 -6.02 -34.23
CA ALA A 7 37.81 -6.97 -33.12
C ALA A 7 37.59 -6.26 -31.77
N LEU A 8 38.08 -5.02 -31.62
CA LEU A 8 37.90 -4.22 -30.40
C LEU A 8 36.49 -3.63 -30.29
N LEU A 9 35.80 -3.41 -31.42
CA LEU A 9 34.43 -2.89 -31.44
C LEU A 9 33.37 -3.94 -31.05
N LEU A 10 33.65 -5.23 -31.28
CA LEU A 10 32.74 -6.32 -30.93
C LEU A 10 32.77 -6.71 -29.45
N LEU A 11 33.81 -6.34 -28.71
CA LEU A 11 33.93 -6.68 -27.28
C LEU A 11 33.11 -5.74 -26.37
N ILE A 12 32.61 -4.63 -26.89
CA ILE A 12 31.91 -3.59 -26.11
C ILE A 12 30.38 -3.86 -26.10
N MET A 13 29.86 -4.73 -26.96
CA MET A 13 28.42 -5.01 -27.06
C MET A 13 27.89 -6.06 -26.07
N SER A 14 28.75 -6.77 -25.33
CA SER A 14 28.32 -7.77 -24.34
C SER A 14 28.07 -7.20 -22.93
N ALA A 15 28.17 -5.88 -22.74
CA ALA A 15 27.96 -5.23 -21.45
C ALA A 15 26.59 -4.51 -21.31
N VAL A 16 25.61 -4.83 -22.17
CA VAL A 16 24.22 -4.49 -21.87
C VAL A 16 23.70 -5.53 -20.88
N GLY A 17 24.08 -5.33 -19.61
CA GLY A 17 23.58 -6.10 -18.49
C GLY A 17 22.06 -6.15 -18.56
N CYS A 18 21.51 -7.35 -18.39
CA CYS A 18 20.10 -7.49 -18.03
C CYS A 18 19.85 -6.49 -16.91
N SER A 19 19.03 -5.47 -17.17
CA SER A 19 18.43 -4.74 -16.08
C SER A 19 17.68 -5.80 -15.28
N GLN A 20 18.23 -6.21 -14.14
CA GLN A 20 17.40 -6.76 -13.08
C GLN A 20 16.38 -5.66 -12.83
N LYS A 21 15.20 -5.81 -13.45
CA LYS A 21 13.98 -5.40 -12.79
C LYS A 21 14.13 -6.07 -11.44
N GLU A 22 14.35 -5.28 -10.40
CA GLU A 22 14.05 -5.72 -9.05
C GLU A 22 12.56 -6.08 -9.11
N ASP A 23 12.28 -7.34 -9.45
CA ASP A 23 11.03 -7.96 -9.06
C ASP A 23 11.05 -7.76 -7.55
N ASN A 24 10.16 -6.89 -7.06
CA ASN A 24 9.88 -6.74 -5.64
C ASN A 24 9.35 -8.10 -5.16
N GLU A 25 10.25 -9.06 -4.96
CA GLU A 25 9.95 -10.36 -4.42
C GLU A 25 9.39 -10.14 -3.02
N LEU A 26 8.23 -10.75 -2.75
CA LEU A 26 7.61 -10.69 -1.44
C LEU A 26 8.61 -11.21 -0.39
N LYS A 27 8.89 -10.38 0.61
CA LYS A 27 9.66 -10.79 1.79
C LYS A 27 8.74 -11.58 2.71
N TRP A 28 8.97 -12.89 2.78
CA TRP A 28 8.15 -13.80 3.57
C TRP A 28 8.67 -13.93 5.00
N HIS A 29 7.73 -13.96 5.95
CA HIS A 29 7.96 -14.11 7.37
C HIS A 29 7.15 -15.27 7.93
N SER A 30 7.60 -15.84 9.05
CA SER A 30 6.91 -16.94 9.72
C SER A 30 5.66 -16.52 10.48
N THR A 31 5.49 -15.22 10.76
CA THR A 31 4.31 -14.70 11.46
C THR A 31 3.79 -13.43 10.79
N LYS A 32 2.48 -13.22 10.88
CA LYS A 32 1.81 -11.99 10.42
C LYS A 32 2.44 -10.74 11.03
N GLN A 33 2.66 -10.74 12.34
CA GLN A 33 3.25 -9.60 13.04
C GLN A 33 4.68 -9.30 12.58
N ALA A 34 5.48 -10.32 12.25
CA ALA A 34 6.82 -10.09 11.73
C ALA A 34 6.78 -9.43 10.34
N ALA A 35 5.83 -9.83 9.47
CA ALA A 35 5.62 -9.17 8.18
C ALA A 35 5.17 -7.72 8.33
N ILE A 36 4.21 -7.45 9.23
CA ILE A 36 3.73 -6.10 9.52
C ILE A 36 4.87 -5.22 10.06
N ASN A 37 5.63 -5.69 11.04
CA ASN A 37 6.75 -4.93 11.61
C ASN A 37 7.85 -4.66 10.56
N ALA A 38 8.13 -5.64 9.70
CA ALA A 38 9.10 -5.46 8.61
C ALA A 38 8.63 -4.37 7.63
N GLY A 39 7.34 -4.40 7.23
CA GLY A 39 6.76 -3.41 6.34
C GLY A 39 6.73 -1.99 6.92
N LEU A 40 6.30 -1.84 8.18
CA LEU A 40 6.31 -0.54 8.86
C LEU A 40 7.72 0.06 8.96
N LYS A 41 8.73 -0.78 9.15
CA LYS A 41 10.13 -0.36 9.22
C LYS A 41 10.65 0.18 7.88
N GLU A 42 10.05 -0.18 6.74
CA GLU A 42 10.41 0.40 5.44
C GLU A 42 10.07 1.90 5.35
N ASP A 43 9.12 2.36 6.17
CA ASP A 43 8.72 3.77 6.29
C ASP A 43 9.23 4.40 7.62
N ASP A 44 10.17 3.76 8.34
CA ASP A 44 10.65 4.17 9.69
C ASP A 44 9.53 4.30 10.75
N LEU A 45 8.48 3.48 10.64
CA LEU A 45 7.33 3.48 11.54
C LEU A 45 7.32 2.30 12.51
N SER A 46 6.52 2.44 13.57
CA SER A 46 6.27 1.41 14.58
C SER A 46 4.81 0.95 14.54
N SER A 47 4.47 -0.08 15.31
CA SER A 47 3.09 -0.56 15.45
C SER A 47 2.12 0.50 15.99
N GLU A 48 2.61 1.54 16.66
CA GLU A 48 1.78 2.65 17.15
C GLU A 48 1.17 3.47 16.00
N SER A 49 1.80 3.44 14.83
CA SER A 49 1.31 4.05 13.60
C SER A 49 0.11 3.32 12.99
N ILE A 50 -0.17 2.07 13.40
CA ILE A 50 -1.32 1.30 12.88
C ILE A 50 -2.61 1.96 13.35
N LEU A 51 -3.48 2.26 12.39
CA LEU A 51 -4.85 2.72 12.63
C LEU A 51 -5.78 1.54 12.86
N ASP A 52 -5.73 0.55 11.97
CA ASP A 52 -6.59 -0.63 12.03
C ASP A 52 -6.06 -1.80 11.19
N GLU A 53 -6.58 -2.99 11.48
CA GLU A 53 -6.48 -4.17 10.63
C GLU A 53 -7.89 -4.54 10.13
N VAL A 54 -8.05 -4.65 8.81
CA VAL A 54 -9.36 -4.87 8.18
C VAL A 54 -9.28 -6.08 7.27
N THR A 55 -10.18 -7.03 7.44
CA THR A 55 -10.35 -8.15 6.49
C THR A 55 -11.57 -7.91 5.63
N GLN A 56 -11.38 -7.85 4.32
CA GLN A 56 -12.44 -7.66 3.33
C GLN A 56 -12.23 -8.62 2.17
N ASP A 57 -13.26 -9.41 1.82
CA ASP A 57 -13.22 -10.39 0.72
C ASP A 57 -11.98 -11.32 0.75
N GLY A 58 -11.64 -11.79 1.95
CA GLY A 58 -10.49 -12.67 2.20
C GLY A 58 -9.13 -11.98 2.14
N GLU A 59 -9.07 -10.67 1.88
CA GLU A 59 -7.85 -9.87 1.88
C GLU A 59 -7.71 -9.15 3.22
N THR A 60 -6.51 -9.20 3.81
CA THR A 60 -6.21 -8.46 5.04
C THR A 60 -5.45 -7.19 4.71
N PHE A 61 -5.93 -6.07 5.22
CA PHE A 61 -5.35 -4.74 5.08
C PHE A 61 -4.85 -4.23 6.42
N ILE A 62 -3.71 -3.55 6.39
CA ILE A 62 -3.21 -2.75 7.51
C ILE A 62 -3.29 -1.30 7.08
N LEU A 63 -4.15 -0.54 7.78
CA LEU A 63 -4.20 0.90 7.65
C LEU A 63 -3.25 1.48 8.69
N TYR A 64 -2.36 2.33 8.27
CA TYR A 64 -1.39 2.98 9.15
C TYR A 64 -1.15 4.40 8.71
N SER A 65 -0.71 5.25 9.62
CA SER A 65 -0.52 6.66 9.33
C SER A 65 0.76 7.22 9.91
N MET A 66 1.28 8.23 9.25
CA MET A 66 2.29 9.12 9.81
C MET A 66 1.80 10.58 9.70
N LYS A 67 2.30 11.42 10.60
CA LYS A 67 2.07 12.86 10.52
C LYS A 67 3.22 13.51 9.79
N LEU A 68 2.93 14.27 8.73
CA LEU A 68 3.89 15.08 8.00
C LEU A 68 3.40 16.53 8.01
N GLU A 69 4.08 17.39 8.75
CA GLU A 69 3.67 18.79 8.99
C GLU A 69 2.22 18.87 9.51
N GLU A 70 1.32 19.52 8.74
CA GLU A 70 -0.11 19.66 9.05
C GLU A 70 -0.99 18.55 8.44
N HIS A 71 -0.39 17.61 7.71
CA HIS A 71 -1.10 16.53 7.02
C HIS A 71 -0.93 15.20 7.76
N ASN A 72 -2.00 14.41 7.82
CA ASN A 72 -1.88 12.99 8.13
C ASN A 72 -1.77 12.24 6.81
N ILE A 73 -0.72 11.44 6.65
CA ILE A 73 -0.56 10.56 5.50
C ILE A 73 -1.03 9.18 5.92
N VAL A 74 -2.05 8.66 5.25
CA VAL A 74 -2.62 7.34 5.49
C VAL A 74 -2.16 6.39 4.40
N PHE A 75 -1.62 5.25 4.82
CA PHE A 75 -1.16 4.18 3.95
C PHE A 75 -2.02 2.95 4.16
N ILE A 76 -2.10 2.13 3.12
CA ILE A 76 -2.82 0.86 3.13
C ILE A 76 -1.91 -0.18 2.52
N ALA A 77 -1.61 -1.20 3.29
CA ALA A 77 -0.87 -2.37 2.83
C ALA A 77 -1.74 -3.62 2.94
N ASN A 78 -1.49 -4.58 2.08
CA ASN A 78 -2.09 -5.90 2.08
C ASN A 78 -1.12 -6.89 2.76
N VAL A 79 -1.62 -7.68 3.70
CA VAL A 79 -0.88 -8.81 4.28
C VAL A 79 -1.23 -10.06 3.49
N VAL A 80 -0.25 -10.59 2.78
CA VAL A 80 -0.39 -11.79 1.97
C VAL A 80 -0.09 -13.00 2.83
N GLU A 81 -0.99 -13.98 2.88
CA GLU A 81 -0.74 -15.28 3.50
C GLU A 81 -0.62 -16.37 2.43
N LYS A 82 0.45 -17.17 2.51
CA LYS A 82 0.65 -18.33 1.64
C LYS A 82 1.48 -19.39 2.36
N ASP A 83 1.00 -20.64 2.34
CA ASP A 83 1.69 -21.79 2.94
C ASP A 83 2.10 -21.56 4.42
N GLY A 84 1.25 -20.86 5.19
CA GLY A 84 1.49 -20.50 6.59
C GLY A 84 2.54 -19.40 6.80
N LYS A 85 3.00 -18.76 5.73
CA LYS A 85 3.92 -17.61 5.77
C LYS A 85 3.19 -16.34 5.37
N TYR A 86 3.74 -15.21 5.81
CA TYR A 86 3.13 -13.89 5.67
C TYR A 86 4.08 -12.93 4.99
N ALA A 87 3.57 -12.06 4.10
CA ALA A 87 4.35 -11.01 3.48
C ALA A 87 3.60 -9.67 3.51
N TRP A 88 4.35 -8.59 3.55
CA TRP A 88 3.84 -7.24 3.40
C TRP A 88 3.85 -6.83 1.93
N TYR A 89 2.72 -6.36 1.43
CA TYR A 89 2.60 -5.85 0.08
C TYR A 89 1.93 -4.48 0.07
N ARG A 90 2.56 -3.49 -0.56
CA ARG A 90 1.99 -2.16 -0.79
C ARG A 90 2.09 -1.84 -2.28
N SER A 91 0.96 -1.61 -2.94
CA SER A 91 0.94 -1.25 -4.37
C SER A 91 1.01 0.26 -4.61
N GLU A 92 0.49 1.06 -3.67
CA GLU A 92 0.33 2.50 -3.84
C GLU A 92 1.12 3.31 -2.81
N ALA A 93 1.35 4.59 -3.15
CA ALA A 93 1.85 5.57 -2.19
C ALA A 93 0.78 5.92 -1.13
N GLY A 94 1.22 6.56 -0.05
CA GLY A 94 0.32 7.08 0.99
C GLY A 94 -0.58 8.19 0.46
N THR A 95 -1.78 8.26 1.01
CA THR A 95 -2.78 9.29 0.72
C THR A 95 -2.75 10.36 1.80
N GLY A 96 -2.47 11.61 1.41
CA GLY A 96 -2.57 12.75 2.31
C GLY A 96 -4.03 13.09 2.60
N VAL A 97 -4.42 13.06 3.87
CA VAL A 97 -5.73 13.52 4.34
C VAL A 97 -5.57 14.85 5.08
N ASN A 98 -6.52 15.75 4.87
CA ASN A 98 -6.59 17.05 5.52
C ASN A 98 -8.02 17.31 6.04
N ASN A 99 -8.21 18.43 6.73
CA ASN A 99 -9.47 18.77 7.40
C ASN A 99 -10.59 19.25 6.45
N VAL A 100 -10.35 19.29 5.14
CA VAL A 100 -11.23 20.03 4.21
C VAL A 100 -12.25 19.10 3.55
N SER A 101 -11.88 17.86 3.19
CA SER A 101 -12.79 16.97 2.46
C SER A 101 -12.45 15.49 2.59
N GLN A 102 -13.46 14.65 2.33
CA GLN A 102 -13.28 13.24 2.01
C GLN A 102 -12.30 13.07 0.85
N VAL A 103 -11.36 12.14 1.00
CA VAL A 103 -10.46 11.70 -0.05
C VAL A 103 -10.89 10.30 -0.48
N VAL A 104 -10.98 10.09 -1.79
CA VAL A 104 -11.31 8.79 -2.39
C VAL A 104 -10.09 8.33 -3.19
N GLY A 105 -9.60 7.13 -2.87
CA GLY A 105 -8.49 6.50 -3.55
C GLY A 105 -8.83 5.08 -3.97
N GLU A 106 -7.91 4.46 -4.73
CA GLU A 106 -7.97 3.04 -5.05
C GLU A 106 -6.72 2.34 -4.52
N THR A 107 -6.84 1.07 -4.16
CA THR A 107 -5.70 0.22 -3.82
C THR A 107 -5.88 -1.16 -4.45
N SER A 108 -4.76 -1.84 -4.72
CA SER A 108 -4.75 -3.20 -5.26
C SER A 108 -4.03 -4.15 -4.32
N THR A 109 -4.58 -5.34 -4.12
CA THR A 109 -3.93 -6.40 -3.35
C THR A 109 -2.94 -7.18 -4.20
N TYR A 110 -2.14 -8.02 -3.55
CA TYR A 110 -1.21 -8.90 -4.28
C TYR A 110 -1.95 -9.85 -5.23
N SER A 111 -3.13 -10.32 -4.82
CA SER A 111 -4.06 -11.14 -5.61
C SER A 111 -4.76 -10.38 -6.75
N LYS A 112 -4.42 -9.10 -6.97
CA LYS A 112 -4.95 -8.23 -8.02
C LYS A 112 -6.42 -7.85 -7.87
N LYS A 113 -7.01 -8.09 -6.69
CA LYS A 113 -8.30 -7.50 -6.34
C LYS A 113 -8.13 -6.00 -6.11
N LYS A 114 -9.12 -5.21 -6.53
CA LYS A 114 -9.11 -3.76 -6.43
C LYS A 114 -10.15 -3.28 -5.45
N TYR A 115 -9.81 -2.24 -4.71
CA TYR A 115 -10.65 -1.67 -3.69
C TYR A 115 -10.68 -0.16 -3.81
N LYS A 116 -11.84 0.41 -3.53
CA LYS A 116 -12.00 1.84 -3.31
C LYS A 116 -11.87 2.11 -1.83
N VAL A 117 -11.19 3.20 -1.50
CA VAL A 117 -10.89 3.60 -0.13
C VAL A 117 -11.36 5.02 0.06
N TYR A 118 -12.20 5.21 1.06
CA TYR A 118 -12.70 6.49 1.51
C TYR A 118 -11.97 6.86 2.79
N LEU A 119 -11.39 8.05 2.84
CA LEU A 119 -10.59 8.53 3.97
C LEU A 119 -10.95 9.96 4.32
N GLY A 120 -10.80 10.32 5.59
CA GLY A 120 -10.81 11.72 6.01
C GLY A 120 -10.53 11.88 7.49
N ILE A 121 -10.48 13.13 7.95
CA ILE A 121 -10.21 13.46 9.36
C ILE A 121 -11.53 13.71 10.08
N ALA A 122 -11.76 12.98 11.17
CA ALA A 122 -12.84 13.22 12.13
C ALA A 122 -12.54 12.50 13.44
N GLU A 123 -12.72 13.18 14.58
CA GLU A 123 -12.70 12.53 15.90
C GLU A 123 -13.94 11.63 16.08
N GLU A 124 -15.08 12.11 15.59
CA GLU A 124 -16.35 11.39 15.57
C GLU A 124 -17.15 11.82 14.34
N LEU A 125 -17.95 10.90 13.78
CA LEU A 125 -18.86 11.21 12.69
C LEU A 125 -20.30 11.31 13.17
N LYS A 126 -20.96 12.41 12.77
CA LYS A 126 -22.36 12.68 13.09
C LYS A 126 -23.35 12.03 12.12
N GLY A 127 -22.85 11.38 11.07
CA GLY A 127 -23.65 10.83 9.99
C GLY A 127 -22.81 10.03 9.01
N PRO A 128 -23.47 9.32 8.07
CA PRO A 128 -22.79 8.53 7.07
C PRO A 128 -22.05 9.41 6.06
N ILE A 129 -21.05 8.82 5.39
CA ILE A 129 -20.40 9.41 4.23
C ILE A 129 -21.09 8.97 2.95
N THR A 130 -20.96 9.77 1.89
CA THR A 130 -21.50 9.46 0.56
C THR A 130 -20.46 8.74 -0.28
N LEU A 131 -20.87 7.61 -0.88
CA LEU A 131 -20.07 6.83 -1.82
C LEU A 131 -20.30 7.35 -3.25
N ASP A 132 -19.36 7.11 -4.17
CA ASP A 132 -19.41 7.65 -5.55
C ASP A 132 -20.62 7.15 -6.33
N GLY A 133 -21.21 6.00 -5.93
CA GLY A 133 -22.43 5.43 -6.50
C GLY A 133 -23.74 5.96 -5.90
N GLY A 134 -23.68 6.98 -5.03
CA GLY A 134 -24.87 7.59 -4.40
C GLY A 134 -25.38 6.85 -3.16
N GLY A 135 -24.78 5.72 -2.79
CA GLY A 135 -25.02 5.07 -1.50
C GLY A 135 -24.39 5.84 -0.35
N SER A 136 -24.76 5.48 0.88
CA SER A 136 -24.13 6.04 2.08
C SER A 136 -23.80 4.95 3.10
N VAL A 137 -22.73 5.16 3.85
CA VAL A 137 -22.23 4.20 4.84
C VAL A 137 -21.72 4.93 6.08
N MET A 138 -21.88 4.34 7.25
CA MET A 138 -21.17 4.81 8.44
C MET A 138 -19.76 4.20 8.43
N PRO A 139 -18.70 5.00 8.22
CA PRO A 139 -17.35 4.47 8.15
C PRO A 139 -16.80 4.23 9.57
N THR A 140 -15.68 3.52 9.65
CA THR A 140 -14.98 3.31 10.92
C THR A 140 -14.15 4.54 11.27
N VAL A 141 -14.08 4.93 12.55
CA VAL A 141 -13.23 6.03 13.03
C VAL A 141 -12.18 5.48 14.00
N LYS A 142 -10.89 5.75 13.72
CA LYS A 142 -9.75 5.38 14.57
C LYS A 142 -8.74 6.53 14.60
N LYS A 143 -8.33 6.94 15.80
CA LYS A 143 -7.27 7.94 16.00
C LYS A 143 -7.48 9.23 15.18
N GLY A 144 -8.70 9.75 15.16
CA GLY A 144 -9.06 10.97 14.43
C GLY A 144 -9.16 10.82 12.91
N ILE A 145 -9.06 9.59 12.38
CA ILE A 145 -9.18 9.30 10.95
C ILE A 145 -10.38 8.38 10.75
N TYR A 146 -11.28 8.74 9.84
CA TYR A 146 -12.31 7.83 9.39
C TYR A 146 -11.88 7.14 8.09
N TYR A 147 -12.30 5.88 7.94
CA TYR A 147 -12.04 5.11 6.74
C TYR A 147 -13.18 4.15 6.40
N TYR A 148 -13.33 3.86 5.11
CA TYR A 148 -14.16 2.78 4.59
C TYR A 148 -13.50 2.18 3.34
N ILE A 149 -13.50 0.84 3.24
CA ILE A 149 -12.90 0.10 2.13
C ILE A 149 -13.97 -0.79 1.52
N GLU A 150 -14.13 -0.70 0.20
CA GLU A 150 -15.05 -1.58 -0.53
C GLU A 150 -14.42 -2.17 -1.79
N PRO A 151 -14.77 -3.41 -2.17
CA PRO A 151 -14.31 -3.99 -3.43
C PRO A 151 -14.83 -3.19 -4.62
N ILE A 152 -13.96 -2.95 -5.61
CA ILE A 152 -14.39 -2.47 -6.92
C ILE A 152 -14.87 -3.69 -7.70
N THR A 153 -16.17 -3.97 -7.65
CA THR A 153 -16.77 -5.03 -8.45
C THR A 153 -16.77 -4.60 -9.92
N LYS A 154 -16.23 -5.45 -10.80
CA LYS A 154 -16.43 -5.35 -12.25
C LYS A 154 -17.64 -6.17 -12.65
#